data_AF-D5BL76-F1
#
_entry.id   AF-D5BL76-F1
#
_cell.length_a   1.000
_cell.length_b   1.000
_cell.length_c   1.000
_cell.angle_alpha   90.00
_cell.angle_beta   90.00
_cell.angle_gamma   90.00
#
_symmetry.space_group_name_H-M   'P 1'
#
loop_
_entity.id
_entity.type
_entity.pdbx_description
1 polymer ?
#
loop_
_entity_poly.entity_id
_entity_poly.type
_entity_poly.pdbx_seq_one_letter_code
_entity_poly.pdbx_strand_id
1 'polypeptide(L)'
;MFSVDFGDGSEVSDEFTSGNHVEHTYAEGQYDVTIYAMNLNGEVAEASQSLNVSFLAPENLEVVITKDQSNPFKVSVTAAAENAAGYEVYFGEDTDDQPTMIMEGETAEYEYGNIGTYTIRVVALSGGAETTEYTEEVTIVDPLLLPIDFESQTVAYNFYNFGGGAPTASLVANPAPNEVNESATVASYTKPSGSETWAGTSTTLNENIDFSSTTYIAMDVYSPKAGIPVLFKVENSANSDINAEVTTMTTKENEWETLIFDLSAIDPSQTYSVIALFFDYNTSGNDNTYYFDNIRLANPTIVELPVTFEGNANAYQFFEFGGAPTALVTNPDMSDANPSETVAKMTKTQGSEIWAGAYFDLDNAVDFTKDDQLSLKVWSPEAGIPVTLKFEDPSDGDIAFEVNATVTEANTWQTLTFDFSEADANQNWKRAIVFMDLNTAGKGLDYYFDDLSYVSDQPMTAPKLPLTFDSVLVDYSWSGFGSANATVIENPDASGINTSTKVTELVKNDGAETWAGVSQRLGGAIDFSKGTTISIKTWSPKTGATILLKLENSKSEPDANGNPSVIAEVQQTTTVANAWEELDFDLTSFGAFDPNAGYDTVVVFYGFGNTEGGTFYFDDIQIKND
;
A
#
# COMPACT_ATOMS: atom_id res chain seq x y z
N MET A 1 60.70 -49.32 -52.82
CA MET A 1 59.75 -49.51 -51.70
C MET A 1 60.16 -48.53 -50.62
N PHE A 2 59.20 -47.89 -49.95
CA PHE A 2 59.46 -46.84 -48.97
C PHE A 2 58.96 -47.27 -47.60
N SER A 3 59.64 -46.84 -46.54
CA SER A 3 59.16 -46.92 -45.16
C SER A 3 59.60 -45.66 -44.40
N VAL A 4 58.90 -45.31 -43.33
CA VAL A 4 59.16 -44.10 -42.55
C VAL A 4 59.44 -44.48 -41.10
N ASP A 5 60.59 -44.07 -40.58
CA ASP A 5 60.85 -43.97 -39.15
C ASP A 5 60.37 -42.61 -38.67
N PHE A 6 59.40 -42.61 -37.77
CA PHE A 6 58.78 -41.40 -37.25
C PHE A 6 59.69 -40.62 -36.28
N GLY A 7 60.79 -41.22 -35.82
CA GLY A 7 61.79 -40.51 -35.01
C GLY A 7 61.39 -40.28 -33.55
N ASP A 8 60.23 -40.78 -33.12
CA ASP A 8 59.74 -40.74 -31.72
C ASP A 8 59.96 -42.07 -30.97
N GLY A 9 60.61 -43.05 -31.61
CA GLY A 9 60.86 -44.38 -31.06
C GLY A 9 59.70 -45.37 -31.23
N SER A 10 58.63 -44.99 -31.93
CA SER A 10 57.59 -45.91 -32.38
C SER A 10 58.10 -46.88 -33.46
N GLU A 11 57.33 -47.92 -33.77
CA GLU A 11 57.71 -48.85 -34.84
C GLU A 11 57.73 -48.15 -36.20
N VAL A 12 58.79 -48.43 -36.99
CA VAL A 12 58.91 -47.96 -38.38
C VAL A 12 57.70 -48.43 -39.18
N SER A 13 57.16 -47.56 -40.04
CA SER A 13 55.98 -47.87 -40.82
C SER A 13 56.12 -49.12 -41.68
N ASP A 14 54.99 -49.77 -41.97
CA ASP A 14 54.93 -50.77 -43.04
C ASP A 14 55.43 -50.20 -44.38
N GLU A 15 55.92 -51.08 -45.24
CA GLU A 15 56.46 -50.74 -46.55
C GLU A 15 55.36 -50.32 -47.54
N PHE A 16 55.58 -49.21 -48.26
CA PHE A 16 54.64 -48.67 -49.25
C PHE A 16 55.31 -48.29 -50.57
N THR A 17 54.50 -48.18 -51.63
CA THR A 17 54.95 -47.76 -52.96
C THR A 17 54.90 -46.24 -53.15
N SER A 18 55.74 -45.73 -54.05
CA SER A 18 55.78 -44.30 -54.41
C SER A 18 54.38 -43.76 -54.73
N GLY A 19 54.05 -42.58 -54.20
CA GLY A 19 52.76 -41.92 -54.41
C GLY A 19 51.69 -42.25 -53.36
N ASN A 20 51.96 -43.16 -52.42
CA ASN A 20 51.14 -43.38 -51.23
C ASN A 20 51.71 -42.62 -50.02
N HIS A 21 50.95 -42.58 -48.92
CA HIS A 21 51.33 -41.94 -47.65
C HIS A 21 51.11 -42.87 -46.47
N VAL A 22 51.67 -42.50 -45.32
CA VAL A 22 51.46 -43.10 -43.99
C VAL A 22 51.07 -41.99 -43.03
N GLU A 23 50.23 -42.30 -42.04
CA GLU A 23 49.79 -41.36 -41.01
C GLU A 23 50.34 -41.77 -39.64
N HIS A 24 50.73 -40.80 -38.82
CA HIS A 24 51.23 -41.01 -37.46
C HIS A 24 50.85 -39.82 -36.57
N THR A 25 50.55 -40.07 -35.30
CA THR A 25 50.22 -39.03 -34.32
C THR A 25 51.36 -38.89 -33.33
N TYR A 26 51.87 -37.67 -33.19
CA TYR A 26 52.98 -37.35 -32.31
C TYR A 26 52.49 -36.75 -31.00
N ALA A 27 53.25 -36.98 -29.92
CA ALA A 27 53.20 -36.11 -28.75
C ALA A 27 53.92 -34.77 -29.06
N GLU A 28 53.84 -33.79 -28.16
CA GLU A 28 54.66 -32.59 -28.26
C GLU A 28 56.15 -32.94 -28.15
N GLY A 29 56.96 -32.38 -29.03
CA GLY A 29 58.38 -32.68 -29.11
C GLY A 29 59.00 -32.38 -30.46
N GLN A 30 60.33 -32.54 -30.50
CA GLN A 30 61.11 -32.44 -31.72
C GLN A 30 61.54 -33.83 -32.17
N TYR A 31 61.22 -34.18 -33.41
CA TYR A 31 61.46 -35.48 -34.01
C TYR A 31 62.18 -35.33 -35.34
N ASP A 32 63.07 -36.25 -35.66
CA ASP A 32 63.70 -36.31 -36.98
C ASP A 32 63.11 -37.47 -37.77
N VAL A 33 62.06 -37.17 -38.55
CA VAL A 33 61.33 -38.16 -39.35
C VAL A 33 62.19 -38.57 -40.54
N THR A 34 62.51 -39.85 -40.65
CA THR A 34 63.42 -40.37 -41.69
C THR A 34 62.69 -41.32 -42.61
N ILE A 35 62.67 -41.01 -43.91
CA ILE A 35 62.14 -41.90 -44.94
C ILE A 35 63.26 -42.72 -45.57
N TYR A 36 63.07 -44.04 -45.61
CA TYR A 36 63.94 -44.99 -46.28
C TYR A 36 63.35 -45.38 -47.63
N ALA A 37 64.17 -45.38 -48.67
CA ALA A 37 63.79 -45.77 -50.02
C ALA A 37 64.69 -46.91 -50.52
N MET A 38 64.12 -48.11 -50.67
CA MET A 38 64.81 -49.30 -51.15
C MET A 38 64.56 -49.52 -52.65
N ASN A 39 65.63 -49.72 -53.43
CA ASN A 39 65.55 -50.08 -54.85
C ASN A 39 65.35 -51.60 -55.05
N LEU A 40 65.11 -52.03 -56.30
CA LEU A 40 64.86 -53.45 -56.63
C LEU A 40 66.06 -54.39 -56.37
N ASN A 41 67.25 -53.84 -56.16
CA ASN A 41 68.47 -54.59 -55.83
C ASN A 41 68.73 -54.66 -54.31
N GLY A 42 67.86 -54.07 -53.49
CA GLY A 42 67.96 -54.08 -52.02
C GLY A 42 68.83 -52.97 -51.44
N GLU A 43 69.30 -52.00 -52.23
CA GLU A 43 70.05 -50.85 -51.73
C GLU A 43 69.08 -49.78 -51.21
N VAL A 44 69.42 -49.18 -50.05
CA VAL A 44 68.57 -48.20 -49.35
C VAL A 44 69.22 -46.81 -49.40
N ALA A 45 68.41 -45.81 -49.72
CA ALA A 45 68.74 -44.39 -49.52
C ALA A 45 67.81 -43.81 -48.43
N GLU A 46 68.30 -42.87 -47.64
CA GLU A 46 67.53 -42.22 -46.57
C GLU A 46 67.48 -40.71 -46.75
N ALA A 47 66.41 -40.09 -46.25
CA ALA A 47 66.29 -38.64 -46.12
C ALA A 47 65.54 -38.32 -44.82
N SER A 48 66.06 -37.37 -44.04
CA SER A 48 65.47 -36.95 -42.77
C SER A 48 64.89 -35.53 -42.87
N GLN A 49 63.73 -35.33 -42.25
CA GLN A 49 63.07 -34.04 -42.08
C GLN A 49 62.81 -33.82 -40.59
N SER A 50 63.34 -32.74 -40.04
CA SER A 50 63.03 -32.33 -38.66
C SER A 50 61.58 -31.86 -38.59
N LEU A 51 60.84 -32.37 -37.61
CA LEU A 51 59.45 -32.09 -37.30
C LEU A 51 59.38 -31.58 -35.85
N ASN A 52 58.87 -30.36 -35.66
CA ASN A 52 58.57 -29.82 -34.34
C ASN A 52 57.06 -29.81 -34.15
N VAL A 53 56.56 -30.56 -33.18
CA VAL A 53 55.14 -30.58 -32.79
C VAL A 53 55.05 -29.81 -31.48
N SER A 54 54.42 -28.64 -31.48
CA SER A 54 54.17 -27.87 -30.25
C SER A 54 52.75 -27.34 -30.20
N PHE A 55 52.22 -27.18 -28.98
CA PHE A 55 51.01 -26.40 -28.77
C PHE A 55 51.40 -24.93 -28.57
N LEU A 56 50.57 -24.04 -29.10
CA LEU A 56 50.74 -22.61 -28.86
C LEU A 56 50.20 -22.30 -27.46
N ALA A 57 50.87 -21.38 -26.76
CA ALA A 57 50.31 -20.80 -25.54
C ALA A 57 48.93 -20.17 -25.85
N PRO A 58 48.01 -20.10 -24.88
CA PRO A 58 46.76 -19.40 -25.11
C PRO A 58 47.01 -17.92 -25.41
N GLU A 59 46.29 -17.36 -26.38
CA GLU A 59 46.42 -15.96 -26.78
C GLU A 59 45.13 -15.20 -26.50
N ASN A 60 45.21 -13.88 -26.36
CA ASN A 60 44.05 -13.00 -26.15
C ASN A 60 43.18 -13.42 -24.95
N LEU A 61 43.79 -13.73 -23.80
CA LEU A 61 43.07 -14.06 -22.57
C LEU A 61 42.24 -12.85 -22.09
N GLU A 62 40.93 -13.00 -22.17
CA GLU A 62 39.91 -12.11 -21.63
C GLU A 62 39.32 -12.72 -20.36
N VAL A 63 39.36 -11.97 -19.26
CA VAL A 63 38.78 -12.37 -17.97
C VAL A 63 37.73 -11.34 -17.57
N VAL A 64 36.58 -11.83 -17.12
CA VAL A 64 35.51 -10.99 -16.58
C VAL A 64 35.28 -11.40 -15.13
N ILE A 65 35.47 -10.45 -14.21
CA ILE A 65 35.22 -10.61 -12.78
C ILE A 65 34.02 -9.73 -12.42
N THR A 66 32.99 -10.31 -11.83
CA THR A 66 31.78 -9.60 -11.40
C THR A 66 31.54 -9.84 -9.92
N LYS A 67 31.21 -8.79 -9.15
CA LYS A 67 30.75 -8.92 -7.76
C LYS A 67 29.24 -9.15 -7.75
N ASP A 68 28.79 -10.04 -6.89
CA ASP A 68 27.36 -10.25 -6.68
C ASP A 68 26.74 -9.00 -6.02
N GLN A 69 25.59 -8.55 -6.53
CA GLN A 69 24.90 -7.36 -6.03
C GLN A 69 24.13 -7.63 -4.73
N SER A 70 23.78 -8.89 -4.48
CA SER A 70 23.01 -9.31 -3.30
C SER A 70 23.89 -9.87 -2.19
N ASN A 71 25.07 -10.41 -2.54
CA ASN A 71 26.06 -10.88 -1.59
C ASN A 71 27.41 -10.16 -1.82
N PRO A 72 27.77 -9.14 -1.01
CA PRO A 72 28.98 -8.35 -1.21
C PRO A 72 30.28 -9.14 -1.00
N PHE A 73 30.20 -10.35 -0.44
CA PHE A 73 31.31 -11.28 -0.27
C PHE A 73 31.49 -12.24 -1.46
N LYS A 74 30.59 -12.23 -2.44
CA LYS A 74 30.62 -13.17 -3.57
C LYS A 74 31.13 -12.54 -4.85
N VAL A 75 31.98 -13.27 -5.57
CA VAL A 75 32.49 -12.93 -6.89
C VAL A 75 32.25 -14.07 -7.88
N SER A 76 32.11 -13.73 -9.16
CA SER A 76 32.03 -14.68 -10.26
C SER A 76 33.08 -14.33 -11.33
N VAL A 77 33.75 -15.35 -11.87
CA VAL A 77 34.82 -15.22 -12.85
C VAL A 77 34.48 -16.07 -14.08
N THR A 78 34.57 -15.46 -15.27
CA THR A 78 34.55 -16.17 -16.57
C THR A 78 35.81 -15.84 -17.35
N ALA A 79 36.26 -16.74 -18.20
CA ALA A 79 37.45 -16.54 -19.03
C ALA A 79 37.28 -17.09 -20.45
N ALA A 80 37.92 -16.42 -21.41
CA ALA A 80 38.00 -16.80 -22.82
C ALA A 80 39.40 -16.50 -23.37
N ALA A 81 39.96 -17.39 -24.19
CA ALA A 81 41.25 -17.22 -24.84
C ALA A 81 41.34 -18.12 -26.07
N GLU A 82 42.07 -17.67 -27.11
CA GLU A 82 42.41 -18.51 -28.25
C GLU A 82 43.39 -19.61 -27.82
N ASN A 83 43.28 -20.81 -28.39
CA ASN A 83 44.13 -21.98 -28.08
C ASN A 83 44.05 -22.49 -26.63
N ALA A 84 43.08 -22.04 -25.82
CA ALA A 84 42.85 -22.57 -24.48
C ALA A 84 42.04 -23.88 -24.51
N ALA A 85 42.43 -24.82 -23.65
CA ALA A 85 41.74 -26.07 -23.38
C ALA A 85 40.93 -26.04 -22.07
N GLY A 86 41.15 -25.03 -21.22
CA GLY A 86 40.47 -24.81 -19.93
C GLY A 86 41.16 -23.71 -19.12
N TYR A 87 40.57 -23.35 -17.98
CA TYR A 87 41.07 -22.28 -17.13
C TYR A 87 41.09 -22.70 -15.66
N GLU A 88 42.16 -22.34 -14.96
CA GLU A 88 42.27 -22.44 -13.50
C GLU A 88 42.03 -21.06 -12.88
N VAL A 89 41.02 -20.94 -12.03
CA VAL A 89 40.69 -19.71 -11.31
C VAL A 89 41.11 -19.86 -9.84
N TYR A 90 42.02 -19.02 -9.39
CA TYR A 90 42.44 -18.89 -8.00
C TYR A 90 41.83 -17.59 -7.43
N PHE A 91 41.16 -17.66 -6.28
CA PHE A 91 40.49 -16.50 -5.67
C PHE A 91 41.39 -15.79 -4.64
N GLY A 92 42.42 -16.47 -4.15
CA GLY A 92 43.52 -15.83 -3.43
C GLY A 92 43.19 -15.46 -1.97
N GLU A 93 42.16 -16.08 -1.39
CA GLU A 93 41.88 -15.96 0.05
C GLU A 93 42.92 -16.70 0.90
N ASP A 94 43.34 -17.89 0.46
CA ASP A 94 44.35 -18.71 1.11
C ASP A 94 45.63 -18.83 0.27
N THR A 95 46.79 -18.96 0.94
CA THR A 95 48.09 -19.12 0.26
C THR A 95 48.26 -20.46 -0.44
N ASP A 96 47.41 -21.45 -0.12
CA ASP A 96 47.38 -22.80 -0.71
C ASP A 96 46.09 -23.06 -1.52
N ASP A 97 45.42 -21.99 -1.98
CA ASP A 97 44.14 -22.05 -2.69
C ASP A 97 44.20 -23.00 -3.90
N GLN A 98 43.25 -23.95 -3.94
CA GLN A 98 43.14 -24.89 -5.05
C GLN A 98 42.32 -24.25 -6.16
N PRO A 99 42.78 -24.30 -7.42
CA PRO A 99 42.06 -23.62 -8.48
C PRO A 99 40.69 -24.26 -8.72
N THR A 100 39.71 -23.41 -8.97
CA THR A 100 38.46 -23.83 -9.60
C THR A 100 38.68 -23.95 -11.09
N MET A 101 38.51 -25.16 -11.62
CA MET A 101 38.59 -25.43 -13.05
C MET A 101 37.29 -25.03 -13.73
N ILE A 102 37.38 -24.28 -14.83
CA ILE A 102 36.25 -23.94 -15.70
C ILE A 102 36.61 -24.14 -17.17
N MET A 103 35.60 -24.48 -17.97
CA MET A 103 35.68 -24.47 -19.43
C MET A 103 35.27 -23.11 -19.99
N GLU A 104 35.56 -22.85 -21.26
CA GLU A 104 35.09 -21.63 -21.93
C GLU A 104 33.55 -21.56 -21.92
N GLY A 105 33.02 -20.41 -21.50
CA GLY A 105 31.58 -20.20 -21.32
C GLY A 105 31.01 -20.65 -19.97
N GLU A 106 31.83 -21.24 -19.10
CA GLU A 106 31.47 -21.56 -17.70
C GLU A 106 31.92 -20.44 -16.74
N THR A 107 31.33 -20.46 -15.54
CA THR A 107 31.57 -19.46 -14.49
C THR A 107 32.09 -20.14 -13.22
N ALA A 108 33.17 -19.62 -12.66
CA ALA A 108 33.62 -19.95 -11.30
C ALA A 108 33.03 -18.93 -10.32
N GLU A 109 32.45 -19.39 -9.22
CA GLU A 109 31.94 -18.51 -8.15
C GLU A 109 32.68 -18.77 -6.85
N TYR A 110 32.90 -17.73 -6.07
CA TYR A 110 33.55 -17.82 -4.77
C TYR A 110 32.98 -16.78 -3.79
N GLU A 111 32.82 -17.18 -2.54
CA GLU A 111 32.34 -16.33 -1.45
C GLU A 111 33.45 -16.24 -0.39
N TYR A 112 33.97 -15.04 -0.18
CA TYR A 112 35.05 -14.77 0.77
C TYR A 112 34.53 -14.81 2.21
N GLY A 113 35.33 -15.35 3.13
CA GLY A 113 34.97 -15.42 4.54
C GLY A 113 35.16 -14.10 5.29
N ASN A 114 35.94 -13.15 4.75
CA ASN A 114 36.25 -11.88 5.40
C ASN A 114 36.33 -10.72 4.40
N ILE A 115 36.26 -9.49 4.91
CA ILE A 115 36.60 -8.29 4.15
C ILE A 115 38.11 -8.23 3.89
N GLY A 116 38.52 -7.70 2.74
CA GLY A 116 39.93 -7.66 2.37
C GLY A 116 40.16 -7.37 0.90
N THR A 117 41.42 -7.22 0.50
CA THR A 117 41.83 -7.16 -0.90
C THR A 117 42.50 -8.48 -1.26
N TYR A 118 41.98 -9.14 -2.29
CA TYR A 118 42.40 -10.45 -2.74
C TYR A 118 42.88 -10.36 -4.19
N THR A 119 43.87 -11.15 -4.57
CA THR A 119 44.35 -11.22 -5.96
C THR A 119 43.75 -12.44 -6.64
N ILE A 120 42.77 -12.21 -7.51
CA ILE A 120 42.25 -13.27 -8.38
C ILE A 120 43.29 -13.51 -9.47
N ARG A 121 43.68 -14.78 -9.67
CA ARG A 121 44.58 -15.21 -10.73
C ARG A 121 43.86 -16.23 -11.61
N VAL A 122 43.85 -15.99 -12.92
CA VAL A 122 43.31 -16.92 -13.91
C VAL A 122 44.45 -17.42 -14.80
N VAL A 123 44.61 -18.74 -14.89
CA VAL A 123 45.59 -19.39 -15.75
C VAL A 123 44.86 -20.09 -16.88
N ALA A 124 45.04 -19.61 -18.11
CA ALA A 124 44.59 -20.29 -19.31
C ALA A 124 45.57 -21.42 -19.65
N LEU A 125 45.05 -22.62 -19.81
CA LEU A 125 45.81 -23.83 -20.12
C LEU A 125 45.73 -24.12 -21.62
N SER A 126 46.85 -24.40 -22.28
CA SER A 126 46.83 -24.94 -23.65
C SER A 126 46.62 -26.47 -23.66
N GLY A 127 46.65 -27.07 -24.85
CA GLY A 127 46.74 -28.53 -25.00
C GLY A 127 48.14 -29.11 -24.65
N GLY A 128 49.13 -28.26 -24.36
CA GLY A 128 50.51 -28.62 -24.01
C GLY A 128 51.00 -27.95 -22.72
N ALA A 129 52.30 -27.74 -22.58
CA ALA A 129 52.90 -27.23 -21.34
C ALA A 129 52.81 -25.70 -21.15
N GLU A 130 52.55 -24.95 -22.22
CA GLU A 130 52.52 -23.49 -22.19
C GLU A 130 51.18 -22.95 -21.68
N THR A 131 51.22 -21.85 -20.92
CA THR A 131 50.07 -21.19 -20.30
C THR A 131 50.13 -19.68 -20.45
N THR A 132 48.99 -19.01 -20.28
CA THR A 132 48.89 -17.55 -20.21
C THR A 132 48.11 -17.15 -18.97
N GLU A 133 48.60 -16.15 -18.23
CA GLU A 133 48.04 -15.75 -16.94
C GLU A 133 47.47 -14.33 -16.95
N TYR A 134 46.43 -14.13 -16.15
CA TYR A 134 45.85 -12.84 -15.82
C TYR A 134 45.70 -12.71 -14.30
N THR A 135 45.94 -11.52 -13.75
CA THR A 135 45.75 -11.23 -12.32
C THR A 135 45.05 -9.90 -12.13
N GLU A 136 44.08 -9.84 -11.20
CA GLU A 136 43.37 -8.62 -10.82
C GLU A 136 43.11 -8.61 -9.30
N GLU A 137 43.23 -7.44 -8.67
CA GLU A 137 42.87 -7.27 -7.25
C GLU A 137 41.38 -6.96 -7.10
N VAL A 138 40.70 -7.71 -6.24
CA VAL A 138 39.31 -7.46 -5.85
C VAL A 138 39.22 -7.12 -4.37
N THR A 139 38.52 -6.03 -4.04
CA THR A 139 38.27 -5.64 -2.64
C THR A 139 36.87 -6.08 -2.21
N ILE A 140 36.80 -6.90 -1.18
CA ILE A 140 35.57 -7.32 -0.48
C ILE A 140 35.34 -6.40 0.70
N VAL A 141 34.14 -5.83 0.79
CA VAL A 141 33.71 -4.92 1.84
C VAL A 141 32.34 -5.36 2.36
N ASP A 142 32.07 -5.09 3.62
CA ASP A 142 30.73 -5.20 4.19
C ASP A 142 30.06 -3.82 4.13
N PRO A 143 29.11 -3.60 3.21
CA PRO A 143 28.59 -2.27 2.93
C PRO A 143 27.66 -1.77 4.05
N LEU A 144 27.79 -0.49 4.38
CA LEU A 144 26.83 0.22 5.20
C LEU A 144 25.60 0.56 4.37
N LEU A 145 24.50 -0.17 4.62
CA LEU A 145 23.19 -0.02 3.99
C LEU A 145 22.10 0.16 5.05
N LEU A 146 20.89 0.53 4.65
CA LEU A 146 19.72 0.38 5.50
C LEU A 146 19.24 -1.09 5.48
N PRO A 147 18.77 -1.65 6.61
CA PRO A 147 18.74 -1.04 7.95
C PRO A 147 20.12 -0.97 8.61
N ILE A 148 20.34 0.04 9.46
CA ILE A 148 21.55 0.20 10.30
C ILE A 148 21.18 -0.15 11.74
N ASP A 149 21.72 -1.27 12.25
CA ASP A 149 21.47 -1.81 13.59
C ASP A 149 22.73 -1.86 14.49
N PHE A 150 23.89 -1.47 13.97
CA PHE A 150 25.19 -1.47 14.66
C PHE A 150 25.69 -2.83 15.18
N GLU A 151 25.13 -3.95 14.73
CA GLU A 151 25.47 -5.29 15.25
C GLU A 151 26.56 -6.03 14.46
N SER A 152 26.81 -5.66 13.19
CA SER A 152 27.87 -6.29 12.39
C SER A 152 29.26 -5.82 12.81
N GLN A 153 30.16 -6.75 13.09
CA GLN A 153 31.57 -6.41 13.39
C GLN A 153 32.38 -6.05 12.15
N THR A 154 31.87 -6.36 10.95
CA THR A 154 32.56 -6.16 9.67
C THR A 154 32.10 -4.91 8.93
N VAL A 155 30.90 -4.39 9.21
CA VAL A 155 30.45 -3.09 8.68
C VAL A 155 31.24 -1.95 9.30
N ALA A 156 31.69 -1.02 8.46
CA ALA A 156 32.36 0.19 8.92
C ALA A 156 31.34 1.32 9.20
N TYR A 157 30.77 1.34 10.41
CA TYR A 157 29.79 2.35 10.86
C TYR A 157 30.41 3.73 11.13
N ASN A 158 30.91 4.39 10.08
CA ASN A 158 31.57 5.69 10.20
C ASN A 158 30.55 6.83 10.22
N PHE A 159 30.13 7.24 11.41
CA PHE A 159 29.33 8.44 11.66
C PHE A 159 30.24 9.59 12.09
N TYR A 160 30.42 10.59 11.23
CA TYR A 160 31.28 11.74 11.47
C TYR A 160 30.50 12.90 12.08
N ASN A 161 30.96 13.41 13.22
CA ASN A 161 30.29 14.54 13.85
C ASN A 161 30.74 15.86 13.22
N PHE A 162 29.81 16.82 13.18
CA PHE A 162 30.04 18.16 12.65
C PHE A 162 29.41 19.21 13.57
N GLY A 163 29.84 20.48 13.43
CA GLY A 163 29.37 21.59 14.26
C GLY A 163 29.87 21.58 15.72
N GLY A 164 30.71 20.61 16.10
CA GLY A 164 31.34 20.54 17.42
C GLY A 164 31.46 19.10 17.95
N GLY A 165 32.30 18.92 18.97
CA GLY A 165 32.48 17.65 19.68
C GLY A 165 33.56 16.71 19.12
N ALA A 166 33.47 15.44 19.51
CA ALA A 166 34.39 14.38 19.07
C ALA A 166 34.30 14.16 17.56
N PRO A 167 35.31 13.64 16.86
CA PRO A 167 35.29 13.51 15.39
C PRO A 167 34.22 12.53 14.87
N THR A 168 33.83 11.52 15.64
CA THR A 168 32.85 10.50 15.26
C THR A 168 31.89 10.19 16.39
N ALA A 169 30.69 9.70 16.06
CA ALA A 169 29.83 9.02 17.01
C ALA A 169 30.54 7.74 17.50
N SER A 170 30.24 7.33 18.73
CA SER A 170 30.84 6.13 19.34
C SER A 170 29.82 5.00 19.36
N LEU A 171 30.24 3.79 19.01
CA LEU A 171 29.45 2.59 19.28
C LEU A 171 29.69 2.14 20.72
N VAL A 172 28.61 1.94 21.46
CA VAL A 172 28.64 1.62 22.89
C VAL A 172 27.61 0.52 23.19
N ALA A 173 27.74 -0.15 24.33
CA ALA A 173 26.71 -1.06 24.80
C ALA A 173 25.38 -0.30 25.01
N ASN A 174 24.27 -0.89 24.60
CA ASN A 174 22.94 -0.31 24.78
C ASN A 174 22.70 0.04 26.27
N PRO A 175 22.43 1.31 26.61
CA PRO A 175 22.32 1.75 27.99
C PRO A 175 21.04 1.26 28.69
N ALA A 176 20.01 0.88 27.93
CA ALA A 176 18.70 0.50 28.48
C ALA A 176 17.91 -0.43 27.55
N PRO A 177 18.36 -1.67 27.29
CA PRO A 177 17.62 -2.60 26.42
C PRO A 177 16.18 -2.83 26.89
N ASN A 178 15.22 -2.76 25.97
CA ASN A 178 13.79 -3.00 26.23
C ASN A 178 13.09 -3.47 24.93
N GLU A 179 11.77 -3.66 24.97
CA GLU A 179 10.99 -4.13 23.81
C GLU A 179 11.03 -3.19 22.58
N VAL A 180 11.39 -1.91 22.76
CA VAL A 180 11.56 -0.97 21.63
C VAL A 180 12.91 -1.18 20.98
N ASN A 181 13.96 -1.38 21.78
CA ASN A 181 15.32 -1.60 21.31
C ASN A 181 16.02 -2.65 22.18
N GLU A 182 16.15 -3.86 21.62
CA GLU A 182 16.82 -5.00 22.24
C GLU A 182 18.30 -5.15 21.82
N SER A 183 18.80 -4.26 20.95
CA SER A 183 20.16 -4.32 20.38
C SER A 183 21.22 -4.32 21.47
N ALA A 184 22.34 -5.00 21.22
CA ALA A 184 23.44 -5.05 22.18
C ALA A 184 24.34 -3.82 22.06
N THR A 185 24.50 -3.30 20.85
CA THR A 185 25.34 -2.16 20.49
C THR A 185 24.50 -1.06 19.87
N VAL A 186 24.74 0.18 20.28
CA VAL A 186 24.04 1.37 19.75
C VAL A 186 25.04 2.48 19.49
N ALA A 187 24.67 3.44 18.64
CA ALA A 187 25.47 4.65 18.45
C ALA A 187 25.14 5.70 19.50
N SER A 188 26.17 6.41 19.97
CA SER A 188 26.10 7.49 20.95
C SER A 188 26.65 8.78 20.36
N TYR A 189 25.87 9.86 20.48
CA TYR A 189 26.25 11.22 20.13
C TYR A 189 26.07 12.15 21.34
N THR A 190 27.19 12.71 21.82
CA THR A 190 27.18 13.80 22.80
C THR A 190 27.28 15.12 22.05
N LYS A 191 26.45 16.11 22.40
CA LYS A 191 26.51 17.48 21.86
C LYS A 191 27.19 18.41 22.87
N PRO A 192 28.52 18.61 22.83
CA PRO A 192 29.22 19.25 23.95
C PRO A 192 28.89 20.73 24.08
N SER A 193 28.99 21.26 25.30
CA SER A 193 28.69 22.65 25.62
C SER A 193 29.39 23.62 24.66
N GLY A 194 28.62 24.50 24.03
CA GLY A 194 29.12 25.48 23.07
C GLY A 194 29.27 24.99 21.63
N SER A 195 28.83 23.75 21.33
CA SER A 195 28.65 23.31 19.94
C SER A 195 27.60 24.16 19.22
N GLU A 196 27.73 24.22 17.91
CA GLU A 196 26.81 24.93 17.01
C GLU A 196 25.37 24.44 17.17
N THR A 197 24.40 25.32 16.89
CA THR A 197 22.97 24.97 16.99
C THR A 197 22.54 23.89 16.01
N TRP A 198 23.30 23.75 14.92
CA TRP A 198 23.16 22.74 13.88
C TRP A 198 24.19 21.60 14.02
N ALA A 199 24.88 21.44 15.16
CA ALA A 199 25.80 20.32 15.34
C ALA A 199 25.05 18.97 15.31
N GLY A 200 25.69 17.95 14.72
CA GLY A 200 25.10 16.64 14.48
C GLY A 200 26.13 15.59 14.09
N THR A 201 25.66 14.48 13.51
CA THR A 201 26.49 13.39 12.99
C THR A 201 25.97 12.89 11.65
N SER A 202 26.84 12.50 10.73
CA SER A 202 26.44 12.01 9.41
C SER A 202 27.26 10.83 8.92
N THR A 203 26.66 10.05 8.03
CA THR A 203 27.33 8.95 7.35
C THR A 203 26.93 8.91 5.87
N THR A 204 27.77 8.30 5.03
CA THR A 204 27.46 8.02 3.62
C THR A 204 27.30 6.51 3.47
N LEU A 205 26.13 6.10 3.00
CA LEU A 205 25.81 4.73 2.65
C LEU A 205 26.58 4.30 1.41
N ASN A 206 26.82 3.00 1.30
CA ASN A 206 27.48 2.41 0.14
C ASN A 206 26.60 2.41 -1.12
N GLU A 207 25.27 2.48 -0.94
CA GLU A 207 24.29 2.57 -2.02
C GLU A 207 23.25 3.65 -1.70
N ASN A 208 22.48 4.05 -2.72
CA ASN A 208 21.40 5.00 -2.55
C ASN A 208 20.23 4.37 -1.78
N ILE A 209 19.55 5.16 -0.97
CA ILE A 209 18.31 4.75 -0.30
C ILE A 209 17.23 4.56 -1.37
N ASP A 210 16.57 3.40 -1.35
CA ASP A 210 15.41 3.11 -2.21
C ASP A 210 14.11 3.55 -1.54
N PHE A 211 13.59 4.70 -1.96
CA PHE A 211 12.30 5.24 -1.51
C PHE A 211 11.10 4.81 -2.37
N SER A 212 11.25 3.79 -3.23
CA SER A 212 10.17 3.36 -4.14
C SER A 212 8.97 2.74 -3.42
N SER A 213 9.19 2.15 -2.24
CA SER A 213 8.14 1.52 -1.43
C SER A 213 7.55 2.44 -0.36
N THR A 214 8.36 3.38 0.15
CA THR A 214 7.99 4.31 1.22
C THR A 214 8.98 5.47 1.26
N THR A 215 8.52 6.62 1.75
CA THR A 215 9.36 7.79 2.08
C THR A 215 9.54 7.98 3.58
N TYR A 216 9.10 7.03 4.40
CA TYR A 216 9.26 7.11 5.85
C TYR A 216 10.53 6.41 6.31
N ILE A 217 11.25 7.04 7.23
CA ILE A 217 12.36 6.44 7.97
C ILE A 217 11.98 6.34 9.44
N ALA A 218 12.25 5.20 10.06
CA ALA A 218 12.23 5.02 11.49
C ALA A 218 13.65 5.03 12.06
N MET A 219 13.81 5.58 13.25
CA MET A 219 15.03 5.47 14.06
C MET A 219 14.63 5.32 15.52
N ASP A 220 15.22 4.38 16.21
CA ASP A 220 15.04 4.28 17.65
C ASP A 220 15.98 5.29 18.32
N VAL A 221 15.44 6.06 19.25
CA VAL A 221 16.15 7.15 19.93
C VAL A 221 15.95 7.02 21.43
N TYR A 222 17.05 7.17 22.17
CA TYR A 222 17.05 7.37 23.62
C TYR A 222 17.50 8.80 23.89
N SER A 223 16.58 9.62 24.42
CA SER A 223 16.83 11.03 24.71
C SER A 223 16.82 11.29 26.22
N PRO A 224 17.70 12.16 26.76
CA PRO A 224 17.69 12.53 28.18
C PRO A 224 16.48 13.40 28.57
N LYS A 225 15.63 13.81 27.60
CA LYS A 225 14.45 14.65 27.82
C LYS A 225 13.43 14.46 26.70
N ALA A 226 12.14 14.56 27.02
CA ALA A 226 11.07 14.73 26.03
C ALA A 226 11.04 16.17 25.47
N GLY A 227 10.40 16.35 24.31
CA GLY A 227 10.29 17.62 23.60
C GLY A 227 11.60 18.12 22.96
N ILE A 228 12.57 17.23 22.71
CA ILE A 228 13.81 17.55 22.01
C ILE A 228 13.60 17.42 20.49
N PRO A 229 13.92 18.46 19.70
CA PRO A 229 13.86 18.36 18.25
C PRO A 229 15.02 17.52 17.70
N VAL A 230 14.68 16.47 16.97
CA VAL A 230 15.62 15.64 16.19
C VAL A 230 15.35 15.90 14.72
N LEU A 231 16.31 16.50 14.01
CA LEU A 231 16.22 16.66 12.56
C LEU A 231 16.92 15.48 11.88
N PHE A 232 16.19 14.81 10.99
CA PHE A 232 16.69 13.77 10.11
C PHE A 232 16.79 14.34 8.71
N LYS A 233 17.95 14.19 8.09
CA LYS A 233 18.23 14.72 6.77
C LYS A 233 18.85 13.66 5.88
N VAL A 234 18.42 13.63 4.62
CA VAL A 234 19.04 12.86 3.54
C VAL A 234 19.60 13.79 2.48
N GLU A 235 20.79 13.48 1.96
CA GLU A 235 21.44 14.29 0.93
C GLU A 235 22.00 13.42 -0.21
N ASN A 236 22.11 14.02 -1.40
CA ASN A 236 22.89 13.45 -2.49
C ASN A 236 24.39 13.60 -2.18
N SER A 237 25.14 12.49 -2.24
CA SER A 237 26.57 12.50 -1.92
C SER A 237 27.45 13.34 -2.84
N ALA A 238 26.99 13.66 -4.07
CA ALA A 238 27.71 14.49 -5.02
C ALA A 238 27.31 15.97 -4.94
N ASN A 239 26.12 16.28 -4.41
CA ASN A 239 25.63 17.65 -4.27
C ASN A 239 24.66 17.78 -3.07
N SER A 240 25.17 18.31 -1.95
CA SER A 240 24.37 18.50 -0.72
C SER A 240 23.22 19.49 -0.86
N ASP A 241 23.17 20.32 -1.91
CA ASP A 241 22.00 21.17 -2.19
C ASP A 241 20.77 20.35 -2.60
N ILE A 242 20.97 19.10 -3.03
CA ILE A 242 19.92 18.12 -3.26
C ILE A 242 19.73 17.34 -1.96
N ASN A 243 18.75 17.75 -1.16
CA ASN A 243 18.47 17.16 0.14
C ASN A 243 16.97 17.21 0.48
N ALA A 244 16.58 16.43 1.47
CA ALA A 244 15.31 16.55 2.17
C ALA A 244 15.54 16.39 3.67
N GLU A 245 14.80 17.15 4.47
CA GLU A 245 14.94 17.13 5.93
C GLU A 245 13.59 17.31 6.60
N VAL A 246 13.43 16.67 7.76
CA VAL A 246 12.24 16.75 8.60
C VAL A 246 12.67 16.71 10.06
N THR A 247 11.95 17.46 10.91
CA THR A 247 12.20 17.51 12.35
C THR A 247 11.06 16.82 13.09
N THR A 248 11.40 15.84 13.92
CA THR A 248 10.47 15.15 14.82
C THR A 248 10.86 15.41 16.27
N MET A 249 9.89 15.51 17.17
CA MET A 249 10.13 15.73 18.60
C MET A 249 10.16 14.40 19.33
N THR A 250 11.13 14.22 20.24
CA THR A 250 11.10 13.12 21.22
C THR A 250 9.88 13.28 22.13
N THR A 251 9.21 12.19 22.48
CA THR A 251 8.06 12.20 23.40
C THR A 251 8.40 11.60 24.77
N LYS A 252 9.52 10.89 24.88
CA LYS A 252 9.95 10.22 26.10
C LYS A 252 11.24 10.81 26.66
N GLU A 253 11.39 10.71 27.98
CA GLU A 253 12.59 11.10 28.72
C GLU A 253 13.23 9.86 29.34
N ASN A 254 14.53 9.64 29.06
CA ASN A 254 15.33 8.52 29.56
C ASN A 254 14.75 7.13 29.24
N GLU A 255 14.12 6.99 28.07
CA GLU A 255 13.57 5.73 27.56
C GLU A 255 13.76 5.68 26.04
N TRP A 256 13.82 4.46 25.48
CA TRP A 256 13.78 4.27 24.03
C TRP A 256 12.37 4.55 23.47
N GLU A 257 12.33 5.26 22.35
CA GLU A 257 11.16 5.43 21.49
C GLU A 257 11.57 5.32 20.02
N THR A 258 10.65 4.90 19.15
CA THR A 258 10.86 4.96 17.70
C THR A 258 10.33 6.29 17.19
N LEU A 259 11.21 7.12 16.63
CA LEU A 259 10.82 8.31 15.90
C LEU A 259 10.59 7.94 14.43
N ILE A 260 9.48 8.42 13.86
CA ILE A 260 9.16 8.32 12.44
C ILE A 260 9.41 9.68 11.79
N PHE A 261 10.11 9.66 10.67
CA PHE A 261 10.47 10.83 9.88
C PHE A 261 9.79 10.74 8.51
N ASP A 262 8.91 11.70 8.23
CA ASP A 262 8.23 11.84 6.94
C ASP A 262 9.12 12.60 5.95
N LEU A 263 9.75 11.87 5.02
CA LEU A 263 10.53 12.45 3.93
C LEU A 263 9.72 12.51 2.63
N SER A 264 8.39 12.60 2.66
CA SER A 264 7.55 12.76 1.46
C SER A 264 7.91 13.98 0.60
N ALA A 265 8.65 14.94 1.17
CA ALA A 265 9.20 16.11 0.47
C ALA A 265 10.41 15.80 -0.44
N ILE A 266 10.94 14.57 -0.48
CA ILE A 266 12.04 14.21 -1.39
C ILE A 266 11.64 14.39 -2.86
N ASP A 267 12.63 14.65 -3.72
CA ASP A 267 12.44 14.55 -5.17
C ASP A 267 12.74 13.11 -5.61
N PRO A 268 11.74 12.31 -6.03
CA PRO A 268 11.93 10.91 -6.39
C PRO A 268 12.79 10.72 -7.66
N SER A 269 13.10 11.79 -8.39
CA SER A 269 14.05 11.75 -9.52
C SER A 269 15.51 11.86 -9.11
N GLN A 270 15.78 12.19 -7.85
CA GLN A 270 17.12 12.33 -7.29
C GLN A 270 17.55 11.08 -6.53
N THR A 271 18.83 11.01 -6.22
CA THR A 271 19.43 9.94 -5.41
C THR A 271 19.95 10.49 -4.10
N TYR A 272 19.78 9.72 -3.03
CA TYR A 272 20.17 10.10 -1.67
C TYR A 272 20.95 8.96 -1.05
N SER A 273 22.12 9.25 -0.50
CA SER A 273 23.01 8.26 0.12
C SER A 273 23.72 8.79 1.36
N VAL A 274 23.52 10.05 1.72
CA VAL A 274 24.02 10.62 2.98
C VAL A 274 22.86 10.70 3.96
N ILE A 275 23.07 10.22 5.19
CA ILE A 275 22.17 10.44 6.33
C ILE A 275 22.87 11.40 7.29
N ALA A 276 22.17 12.47 7.69
CA ALA A 276 22.63 13.41 8.71
C ALA A 276 21.58 13.57 9.81
N LEU A 277 22.02 13.42 11.05
CA LEU A 277 21.21 13.42 12.26
C LEU A 277 21.60 14.61 13.15
N PHE A 278 20.61 15.37 13.60
CA PHE A 278 20.81 16.57 14.39
C PHE A 278 19.98 16.45 15.66
N PHE A 279 20.63 16.15 16.77
CA PHE A 279 19.96 16.08 18.07
C PHE A 279 19.92 17.46 18.73
N ASP A 280 18.76 17.79 19.30
CA ASP A 280 18.49 19.11 19.90
C ASP A 280 18.75 20.25 18.91
N TYR A 281 18.20 20.08 17.71
CA TYR A 281 18.36 21.01 16.60
C TYR A 281 17.91 22.43 16.97
N ASN A 282 18.61 23.44 16.46
CA ASN A 282 18.46 24.87 16.81
C ASN A 282 18.84 25.24 18.26
N THR A 283 19.36 24.30 19.06
CA THR A 283 19.87 24.55 20.41
C THR A 283 21.39 24.41 20.44
N SER A 284 22.10 25.36 21.06
CA SER A 284 23.56 25.24 21.24
C SER A 284 23.87 24.07 22.17
N GLY A 285 25.01 23.40 21.96
CA GLY A 285 25.37 22.22 22.74
C GLY A 285 25.34 22.46 24.24
N ASN A 286 24.94 21.42 24.97
CA ASN A 286 24.58 21.44 26.39
C ASN A 286 25.09 20.20 27.16
N ASP A 287 26.06 19.49 26.59
CA ASP A 287 26.66 18.25 27.13
C ASP A 287 25.69 17.05 27.24
N ASN A 288 24.47 17.15 26.68
CA ASN A 288 23.57 16.02 26.60
C ASN A 288 24.10 14.94 25.62
N THR A 289 23.82 13.69 25.96
CA THR A 289 24.12 12.53 25.13
C THR A 289 22.83 11.87 24.68
N TYR A 290 22.76 11.58 23.40
CA TYR A 290 21.66 10.91 22.72
C TYR A 290 22.16 9.58 22.18
N TYR A 291 21.32 8.55 22.25
CA TYR A 291 21.62 7.27 21.62
C TYR A 291 20.63 7.03 20.49
N PHE A 292 21.11 6.41 19.43
CA PHE A 292 20.31 6.12 18.25
C PHE A 292 20.71 4.77 17.65
N ASP A 293 19.73 4.12 17.05
CA ASP A 293 19.84 2.77 16.54
C ASP A 293 18.70 2.43 15.57
N ASN A 294 18.78 1.28 14.92
CA ASN A 294 17.76 0.71 14.04
C ASN A 294 17.26 1.71 12.99
N ILE A 295 18.17 2.40 12.29
CA ILE A 295 17.77 3.33 11.23
C ILE A 295 17.28 2.50 10.04
N ARG A 296 16.03 2.69 9.62
CA ARG A 296 15.38 1.79 8.65
C ARG A 296 14.25 2.48 7.88
N LEU A 297 13.96 2.02 6.67
CA LEU A 297 12.70 2.37 5.99
C LEU A 297 11.51 1.87 6.83
N ALA A 298 10.42 2.62 6.84
CA ALA A 298 9.24 2.36 7.65
C ALA A 298 7.95 2.48 6.85
N ASN A 299 6.91 1.79 7.28
CA ASN A 299 5.55 1.93 6.76
C ASN A 299 4.62 2.18 7.95
N PRO A 300 4.66 3.39 8.53
CA PRO A 300 3.80 3.70 9.67
C PRO A 300 2.33 3.65 9.25
N THR A 301 1.47 3.22 10.17
CA THR A 301 0.03 3.48 10.03
C THR A 301 -0.17 4.95 10.36
N ILE A 302 -0.48 5.76 9.35
CA ILE A 302 -0.86 7.16 9.52
C ILE A 302 -2.34 7.21 9.89
N VAL A 303 -2.66 7.84 11.02
CA VAL A 303 -4.03 7.98 11.49
C VAL A 303 -4.62 9.24 10.87
N GLU A 304 -5.31 9.09 9.74
CA GLU A 304 -6.01 10.16 9.04
C GLU A 304 -7.31 9.64 8.42
N LEU A 305 -8.15 10.52 7.89
CA LEU A 305 -9.35 10.06 7.17
C LEU A 305 -8.96 9.41 5.83
N PRO A 306 -9.51 8.22 5.49
CA PRO A 306 -10.43 7.41 6.30
C PRO A 306 -9.73 6.65 7.44
N VAL A 307 -10.33 6.66 8.63
CA VAL A 307 -9.88 5.86 9.77
C VAL A 307 -10.67 4.56 9.81
N THR A 308 -10.02 3.47 9.41
CA THR A 308 -10.62 2.12 9.33
C THR A 308 -10.25 1.21 10.50
N PHE A 309 -9.39 1.68 11.41
CA PHE A 309 -8.81 0.90 12.51
C PHE A 309 -8.05 -0.38 12.10
N GLU A 310 -7.70 -0.51 10.82
CA GLU A 310 -6.94 -1.65 10.29
C GLU A 310 -5.43 -1.35 10.27
N GLY A 311 -4.61 -2.39 10.46
CA GLY A 311 -3.14 -2.27 10.47
C GLY A 311 -2.55 -2.32 11.88
N ASN A 312 -1.58 -1.45 12.18
CA ASN A 312 -0.90 -1.48 13.48
C ASN A 312 -1.78 -0.86 14.58
N ALA A 313 -2.36 -1.70 15.44
CA ALA A 313 -3.23 -1.27 16.54
C ALA A 313 -2.58 -0.22 17.48
N ASN A 314 -1.25 -0.19 17.61
CA ASN A 314 -0.56 0.78 18.47
C ASN A 314 -0.59 2.21 17.93
N ALA A 315 -0.92 2.40 16.64
CA ALA A 315 -1.13 3.72 16.05
C ALA A 315 -2.43 4.37 16.55
N TYR A 316 -3.46 3.57 16.84
CA TYR A 316 -4.78 4.06 17.26
C TYR A 316 -4.89 4.12 18.79
N GLN A 317 -4.39 5.22 19.37
CA GLN A 317 -4.46 5.42 20.82
C GLN A 317 -5.73 6.15 21.23
N PHE A 318 -6.57 5.49 22.02
CA PHE A 318 -7.76 6.09 22.61
C PHE A 318 -7.47 6.66 24.00
N PHE A 319 -8.05 7.83 24.26
CA PHE A 319 -8.06 8.50 25.55
C PHE A 319 -9.51 8.61 26.02
N GLU A 320 -9.82 8.02 27.17
CA GLU A 320 -11.21 7.88 27.61
C GLU A 320 -11.55 8.79 28.80
N PHE A 321 -12.81 9.16 28.92
CA PHE A 321 -13.29 10.01 30.01
C PHE A 321 -14.75 9.69 30.38
N GLY A 322 -15.16 10.08 31.59
CA GLY A 322 -16.52 9.85 32.10
C GLY A 322 -16.92 8.37 32.31
N GLY A 323 -16.01 7.43 32.09
CA GLY A 323 -16.25 5.99 32.24
C GLY A 323 -16.63 5.26 30.95
N ALA A 324 -16.04 5.61 29.82
CA ALA A 324 -16.27 4.95 28.53
C ALA A 324 -14.99 4.30 27.97
N PRO A 325 -14.42 3.26 28.63
CA PRO A 325 -13.24 2.57 28.11
C PRO A 325 -13.45 2.12 26.67
N THR A 326 -12.43 2.36 25.85
CA THR A 326 -12.49 2.19 24.40
C THR A 326 -11.23 1.49 23.92
N ALA A 327 -11.39 0.42 23.15
CA ALA A 327 -10.28 -0.34 22.62
C ALA A 327 -10.62 -0.93 21.26
N LEU A 328 -9.59 -1.20 20.46
CA LEU A 328 -9.73 -2.01 19.26
C LEU A 328 -9.99 -3.47 19.61
N VAL A 329 -10.96 -4.08 18.94
CA VAL A 329 -11.33 -5.49 19.10
C VAL A 329 -11.65 -6.10 17.74
N THR A 330 -11.64 -7.43 17.64
CA THR A 330 -12.20 -8.12 16.47
C THR A 330 -13.67 -7.77 16.30
N ASN A 331 -14.08 -7.46 15.07
CA ASN A 331 -15.45 -7.12 14.73
C ASN A 331 -16.42 -8.24 15.13
N PRO A 332 -17.40 -7.97 16.02
CA PRO A 332 -18.35 -8.99 16.47
C PRO A 332 -19.37 -9.39 15.40
N ASP A 333 -19.53 -8.60 14.34
CA ASP A 333 -20.49 -8.81 13.26
C ASP A 333 -19.89 -8.35 11.91
N MET A 334 -19.07 -9.22 11.30
CA MET A 334 -18.50 -9.03 9.95
C MET A 334 -19.53 -9.33 8.85
N SER A 335 -20.66 -8.61 8.88
CA SER A 335 -21.67 -8.67 7.82
C SER A 335 -21.29 -7.80 6.62
N ASP A 336 -22.01 -7.90 5.51
CA ASP A 336 -21.78 -7.04 4.33
C ASP A 336 -21.88 -5.53 4.64
N ALA A 337 -22.57 -5.16 5.72
CA ALA A 337 -22.66 -3.77 6.18
C ALA A 337 -21.36 -3.27 6.83
N ASN A 338 -20.60 -4.14 7.49
CA ASN A 338 -19.25 -3.84 7.93
C ASN A 338 -18.32 -5.07 7.90
N PRO A 339 -17.58 -5.28 6.80
CA PRO A 339 -16.72 -6.46 6.65
C PRO A 339 -15.34 -6.33 7.31
N SER A 340 -15.01 -5.19 7.95
CA SER A 340 -13.72 -4.95 8.61
C SER A 340 -13.41 -6.01 9.67
N GLU A 341 -12.13 -6.34 9.84
CA GLU A 341 -11.69 -7.33 10.82
C GLU A 341 -11.61 -6.73 12.23
N THR A 342 -11.23 -5.45 12.32
CA THR A 342 -11.00 -4.70 13.55
C THR A 342 -11.95 -3.52 13.64
N VAL A 343 -12.54 -3.29 14.81
CA VAL A 343 -13.41 -2.15 15.09
C VAL A 343 -13.11 -1.55 16.46
N ALA A 344 -13.46 -0.29 16.67
CA ALA A 344 -13.41 0.30 17.99
C ALA A 344 -14.63 -0.13 18.81
N LYS A 345 -14.40 -0.65 20.02
CA LYS A 345 -15.44 -0.97 21.01
C LYS A 345 -15.39 0.03 22.15
N MET A 346 -16.48 0.75 22.37
CA MET A 346 -16.70 1.60 23.54
C MET A 346 -17.67 0.93 24.51
N THR A 347 -17.25 0.74 25.75
CA THR A 347 -18.13 0.24 26.82
C THR A 347 -18.59 1.39 27.70
N LYS A 348 -19.84 1.85 27.56
CA LYS A 348 -20.37 2.87 28.47
C LYS A 348 -20.84 2.20 29.77
N THR A 349 -19.92 2.06 30.73
CA THR A 349 -20.10 1.26 31.94
C THR A 349 -21.32 1.67 32.77
N GLN A 350 -21.84 0.78 33.61
CA GLN A 350 -23.01 1.11 34.42
C GLN A 350 -22.71 2.26 35.39
N GLY A 351 -23.47 3.34 35.29
CA GLY A 351 -23.29 4.55 36.09
C GLY A 351 -22.27 5.55 35.53
N SER A 352 -21.73 5.32 34.32
CA SER A 352 -20.89 6.31 33.63
C SER A 352 -21.60 7.65 33.48
N GLU A 353 -20.80 8.71 33.44
CA GLU A 353 -21.27 10.07 33.30
C GLU A 353 -22.08 10.26 32.01
N ILE A 354 -23.00 11.22 32.03
CA ILE A 354 -23.87 11.51 30.88
C ILE A 354 -23.09 12.06 29.67
N TRP A 355 -21.86 12.49 29.90
CA TRP A 355 -20.91 13.01 28.92
C TRP A 355 -19.73 12.05 28.68
N ALA A 356 -19.83 10.77 29.07
CA ALA A 356 -18.75 9.81 28.85
C ALA A 356 -18.50 9.55 27.34
N GLY A 357 -17.23 9.47 26.96
CA GLY A 357 -16.77 9.26 25.58
C GLY A 357 -15.28 8.93 25.54
N ALA A 358 -14.75 8.85 24.33
CA ALA A 358 -13.33 8.67 24.08
C ALA A 358 -12.90 9.47 22.85
N TYR A 359 -11.62 9.85 22.82
CA TYR A 359 -11.02 10.52 21.68
C TYR A 359 -9.75 9.83 21.21
N PHE A 360 -9.36 10.11 19.98
CA PHE A 360 -8.06 9.81 19.41
C PHE A 360 -7.63 11.01 18.56
N ASP A 361 -6.33 11.21 18.43
CA ASP A 361 -5.77 12.29 17.62
C ASP A 361 -5.34 11.75 16.25
N LEU A 362 -5.69 12.47 15.20
CA LEU A 362 -5.25 12.24 13.83
C LEU A 362 -3.85 12.84 13.62
N ASP A 363 -3.03 12.18 12.82
CA ASP A 363 -1.75 12.70 12.35
C ASP A 363 -1.95 13.90 11.43
N ASN A 364 -2.99 13.87 10.59
CA ASN A 364 -3.39 14.96 9.69
C ASN A 364 -4.77 15.52 10.06
N ALA A 365 -4.93 16.84 9.95
CA ALA A 365 -6.20 17.49 10.25
C ALA A 365 -7.25 17.13 9.20
N VAL A 366 -8.52 17.04 9.62
CA VAL A 366 -9.64 16.92 8.70
C VAL A 366 -9.73 18.19 7.84
N ASP A 367 -9.81 18.00 6.53
CA ASP A 367 -9.97 19.04 5.52
C ASP A 367 -11.43 19.13 5.07
N PHE A 368 -12.22 19.95 5.77
CA PHE A 368 -13.62 20.20 5.41
C PHE A 368 -13.78 21.01 4.11
N THR A 369 -12.70 21.43 3.43
CA THR A 369 -12.80 21.99 2.07
C THR A 369 -12.86 20.91 0.99
N LYS A 370 -12.40 19.68 1.30
CA LYS A 370 -12.56 18.51 0.44
C LYS A 370 -14.02 18.07 0.40
N ASP A 371 -14.61 17.89 1.56
CA ASP A 371 -16.00 17.49 1.78
C ASP A 371 -16.36 17.82 3.24
N ASP A 372 -17.48 18.51 3.43
CA ASP A 372 -17.98 18.93 4.74
C ASP A 372 -18.92 17.89 5.36
N GLN A 373 -19.13 16.76 4.70
CA GLN A 373 -19.88 15.63 5.26
C GLN A 373 -18.96 14.45 5.58
N LEU A 374 -19.09 13.97 6.81
CA LEU A 374 -18.41 12.76 7.28
C LEU A 374 -19.41 11.62 7.48
N SER A 375 -18.89 10.40 7.46
CA SER A 375 -19.61 9.18 7.74
C SER A 375 -18.89 8.36 8.80
N LEU A 376 -19.65 7.61 9.60
CA LEU A 376 -19.14 6.66 10.59
C LEU A 376 -20.05 5.44 10.59
N LYS A 377 -19.47 4.24 10.48
CA LYS A 377 -20.21 3.01 10.74
C LYS A 377 -20.39 2.84 12.25
N VAL A 378 -21.61 2.55 12.67
CA VAL A 378 -21.97 2.37 14.07
C VAL A 378 -22.79 1.11 14.24
N TRP A 379 -22.50 0.35 15.30
CA TRP A 379 -23.35 -0.71 15.82
C TRP A 379 -23.74 -0.38 17.26
N SER A 380 -25.04 -0.47 17.55
CA SER A 380 -25.60 -0.20 18.88
C SER A 380 -26.64 -1.25 19.26
N PRO A 381 -26.68 -1.73 20.51
CA PRO A 381 -27.72 -2.63 21.00
C PRO A 381 -29.10 -1.95 21.17
N GLU A 382 -29.16 -0.62 21.11
CA GLU A 382 -30.36 0.19 21.23
C GLU A 382 -30.54 1.10 20.00
N ALA A 383 -31.79 1.27 19.55
CA ALA A 383 -32.18 2.23 18.54
C ALA A 383 -32.71 3.52 19.20
N GLY A 384 -32.74 4.61 18.46
CA GLY A 384 -33.19 5.93 18.91
C GLY A 384 -32.19 6.67 19.79
N ILE A 385 -30.94 6.21 19.87
CA ILE A 385 -29.88 6.87 20.64
C ILE A 385 -29.08 7.85 19.76
N PRO A 386 -28.61 8.98 20.31
CA PRO A 386 -27.71 9.88 19.60
C PRO A 386 -26.28 9.32 19.60
N VAL A 387 -25.60 9.46 18.47
CA VAL A 387 -24.14 9.38 18.34
C VAL A 387 -23.66 10.79 18.04
N THR A 388 -22.76 11.29 18.87
CA THR A 388 -22.15 12.61 18.66
C THR A 388 -20.74 12.39 18.15
N LEU A 389 -20.43 12.95 16.99
CA LEU A 389 -19.06 13.08 16.49
C LEU A 389 -18.62 14.52 16.70
N LYS A 390 -17.48 14.70 17.36
CA LYS A 390 -16.92 16.00 17.68
C LYS A 390 -15.47 16.06 17.21
N PHE A 391 -15.08 17.22 16.68
CA PHE A 391 -13.67 17.53 16.42
C PHE A 391 -13.21 18.70 17.28
N GLU A 392 -11.97 18.62 17.76
CA GLU A 392 -11.29 19.67 18.55
C GLU A 392 -9.88 19.94 17.99
N ASP A 393 -9.37 21.15 18.23
CA ASP A 393 -7.93 21.41 18.16
C ASP A 393 -7.23 20.78 19.38
N PRO A 394 -6.28 19.83 19.19
CA PRO A 394 -5.56 19.22 20.30
C PRO A 394 -4.84 20.20 21.23
N SER A 395 -4.51 21.41 20.72
CA SER A 395 -3.82 22.47 21.45
C SER A 395 -4.75 23.45 22.18
N ASP A 396 -6.03 23.51 21.81
CA ASP A 396 -7.05 24.36 22.42
C ASP A 396 -8.45 23.72 22.29
N GLY A 397 -8.89 23.03 23.36
CA GLY A 397 -10.19 22.35 23.38
C GLY A 397 -11.42 23.27 23.35
N ASP A 398 -11.24 24.60 23.45
CA ASP A 398 -12.32 25.58 23.23
C ASP A 398 -12.62 25.74 21.72
N ILE A 399 -11.69 25.36 20.84
CA ILE A 399 -11.88 25.27 19.39
C ILE A 399 -12.47 23.89 19.09
N ALA A 400 -13.79 23.84 19.01
CA ALA A 400 -14.55 22.59 18.92
C ALA A 400 -15.77 22.73 18.01
N PHE A 401 -16.14 21.64 17.32
CA PHE A 401 -17.41 21.53 16.61
C PHE A 401 -17.98 20.11 16.73
N GLU A 402 -19.28 19.97 16.99
CA GLU A 402 -19.93 18.69 17.26
C GLU A 402 -21.26 18.53 16.52
N VAL A 403 -21.49 17.34 15.99
CA VAL A 403 -22.66 17.01 15.18
C VAL A 403 -23.27 15.71 15.70
N ASN A 404 -24.60 15.63 15.67
CA ASN A 404 -25.34 14.46 16.13
C ASN A 404 -25.95 13.71 14.95
N ALA A 405 -25.84 12.39 14.97
CA ALA A 405 -26.64 11.48 14.16
C ALA A 405 -27.40 10.51 15.08
N THR A 406 -28.49 9.92 14.59
CA THR A 406 -29.31 9.00 15.40
C THR A 406 -29.22 7.58 14.85
N VAL A 407 -29.00 6.61 15.73
CA VAL A 407 -29.11 5.19 15.41
C VAL A 407 -30.59 4.85 15.21
N THR A 408 -30.98 4.32 14.05
CA THR A 408 -32.39 4.01 13.74
C THR A 408 -32.76 2.55 13.98
N GLU A 409 -31.78 1.64 13.86
CA GLU A 409 -31.96 0.21 14.08
C GLU A 409 -31.00 -0.32 15.16
N ALA A 410 -31.50 -1.26 15.97
CA ALA A 410 -30.75 -1.88 17.05
C ALA A 410 -30.12 -3.21 16.59
N ASN A 411 -28.93 -3.51 17.09
CA ASN A 411 -28.16 -4.74 16.84
C ASN A 411 -27.80 -4.96 15.36
N THR A 412 -27.63 -3.88 14.60
CA THR A 412 -27.17 -3.91 13.20
C THR A 412 -26.14 -2.80 12.97
N TRP A 413 -25.19 -3.05 12.07
CA TRP A 413 -24.30 -2.00 11.55
C TRP A 413 -25.10 -1.04 10.68
N GLN A 414 -24.87 0.25 10.84
CA GLN A 414 -25.42 1.30 9.99
C GLN A 414 -24.39 2.42 9.79
N THR A 415 -24.41 3.04 8.62
CA THR A 415 -23.58 4.21 8.34
C THR A 415 -24.34 5.47 8.72
N LEU A 416 -23.84 6.20 9.71
CA LEU A 416 -24.34 7.51 10.09
C LEU A 416 -23.59 8.59 9.33
N THR A 417 -24.27 9.67 8.94
CA THR A 417 -23.68 10.84 8.28
C THR A 417 -23.76 12.06 9.18
N PHE A 418 -22.72 12.90 9.15
CA PHE A 418 -22.55 14.08 9.99
C PHE A 418 -22.21 15.28 9.10
N ASP A 419 -23.01 16.34 9.21
CA ASP A 419 -22.84 17.59 8.47
C ASP A 419 -21.99 18.59 9.27
N PHE A 420 -20.75 18.80 8.81
CA PHE A 420 -19.79 19.77 9.35
C PHE A 420 -19.71 21.05 8.48
N SER A 421 -20.72 21.35 7.65
CA SER A 421 -20.74 22.55 6.79
C SER A 421 -20.65 23.88 7.56
N GLU A 422 -21.02 23.88 8.84
CA GLU A 422 -20.87 25.05 9.73
C GLU A 422 -19.53 25.09 10.49
N ALA A 423 -18.67 24.07 10.36
CA ALA A 423 -17.34 24.06 10.96
C ALA A 423 -16.39 25.01 10.22
N ASP A 424 -15.51 25.70 10.95
CA ASP A 424 -14.48 26.54 10.34
C ASP A 424 -13.38 25.66 9.74
N ALA A 425 -13.34 25.57 8.42
CA ALA A 425 -12.37 24.74 7.67
C ALA A 425 -10.90 25.15 7.85
N ASN A 426 -10.60 26.28 8.52
CA ASN A 426 -9.22 26.73 8.78
C ASN A 426 -8.66 26.27 10.14
N GLN A 427 -9.45 25.56 10.95
CA GLN A 427 -9.01 25.07 12.24
C GLN A 427 -8.27 23.73 12.13
N ASN A 428 -7.45 23.42 13.13
CA ASN A 428 -6.65 22.21 13.19
C ASN A 428 -7.46 21.04 13.77
N TRP A 429 -8.46 20.56 13.02
CA TRP A 429 -9.35 19.47 13.41
C TRP A 429 -8.63 18.11 13.42
N LYS A 430 -7.87 17.83 14.47
CA LYS A 430 -7.12 16.58 14.62
C LYS A 430 -7.68 15.67 15.71
N ARG A 431 -8.33 16.21 16.75
CA ARG A 431 -8.88 15.37 17.82
C ARG A 431 -10.29 14.94 17.46
N ALA A 432 -10.49 13.67 17.14
CA ALA A 432 -11.81 13.09 16.92
C ALA A 432 -12.35 12.52 18.24
N ILE A 433 -13.54 12.95 18.66
CA ILE A 433 -14.22 12.46 19.86
C ILE A 433 -15.54 11.83 19.46
N VAL A 434 -15.79 10.62 19.96
CA VAL A 434 -17.05 9.90 19.76
C VAL A 434 -17.78 9.79 21.09
N PHE A 435 -19.06 10.13 21.09
CA PHE A 435 -19.96 9.90 22.21
C PHE A 435 -21.09 8.97 21.80
N MET A 436 -21.28 7.91 22.58
CA MET A 436 -22.41 6.98 22.41
C MET A 436 -23.49 7.30 23.45
N ASP A 437 -24.72 7.58 23.00
CA ASP A 437 -25.89 7.92 23.83
C ASP A 437 -25.62 9.12 24.76
N LEU A 438 -25.11 10.23 24.20
CA LEU A 438 -24.80 11.47 24.93
C LEU A 438 -26.03 11.97 25.70
N ASN A 439 -25.81 12.55 26.89
CA ASN A 439 -26.82 12.99 27.86
C ASN A 439 -27.57 11.86 28.60
N THR A 440 -27.20 10.60 28.36
CA THR A 440 -27.73 9.43 29.08
C THR A 440 -26.67 8.79 29.96
N ALA A 441 -27.02 8.46 31.20
CA ALA A 441 -26.12 7.75 32.12
C ALA A 441 -25.83 6.34 31.62
N GLY A 442 -24.60 5.86 31.83
CA GLY A 442 -24.18 4.58 31.30
C GLY A 442 -25.00 3.40 31.82
N LYS A 443 -25.42 2.52 30.90
CA LYS A 443 -26.22 1.31 31.19
C LYS A 443 -25.37 0.04 31.28
N GLY A 444 -24.06 0.11 31.02
CA GLY A 444 -23.18 -1.05 30.89
C GLY A 444 -23.28 -1.73 29.53
N LEU A 445 -23.53 -0.95 28.47
CA LEU A 445 -23.68 -1.45 27.10
C LEU A 445 -22.40 -1.24 26.29
N ASP A 446 -22.19 -2.16 25.35
CA ASP A 446 -21.12 -2.13 24.38
C ASP A 446 -21.62 -1.51 23.08
N TYR A 447 -20.87 -0.55 22.57
CA TYR A 447 -21.09 0.10 21.29
C TYR A 447 -19.86 -0.10 20.41
N TYR A 448 -20.05 -0.16 19.09
CA TYR A 448 -18.95 -0.29 18.15
C TYR A 448 -19.03 0.81 17.10
N PHE A 449 -17.87 1.31 16.69
CA PHE A 449 -17.76 2.26 15.60
C PHE A 449 -16.53 1.96 14.75
N ASP A 450 -16.61 2.32 13.48
CA ASP A 450 -15.62 1.98 12.46
C ASP A 450 -15.76 2.91 11.25
N ASP A 451 -14.76 2.88 10.35
CA ASP A 451 -14.77 3.56 9.05
C ASP A 451 -15.21 5.04 9.12
N LEU A 452 -14.50 5.85 9.91
CA LEU A 452 -14.69 7.29 9.90
C LEU A 452 -14.10 7.87 8.61
N SER A 453 -14.91 8.45 7.74
CA SER A 453 -14.49 8.84 6.38
C SER A 453 -15.30 10.00 5.82
N TYR A 454 -14.78 10.70 4.81
CA TYR A 454 -15.59 11.63 4.01
C TYR A 454 -16.69 10.89 3.26
N VAL A 455 -17.87 11.48 3.18
CA VAL A 455 -19.00 10.91 2.42
C VAL A 455 -18.64 10.72 0.95
N SER A 456 -17.89 11.64 0.35
CA SER A 456 -17.42 11.59 -1.04
C SER A 456 -16.47 10.43 -1.35
N ASP A 457 -15.79 9.88 -0.33
CA ASP A 457 -14.94 8.70 -0.48
C ASP A 457 -15.75 7.39 -0.35
N GLN A 458 -17.00 7.45 0.11
CA GLN A 458 -17.86 6.29 0.30
C GLN A 458 -18.60 5.90 -0.99
N PRO A 459 -18.73 4.60 -1.28
CA PRO A 459 -19.53 4.15 -2.41
C PRO A 459 -21.02 4.43 -2.15
N MET A 460 -21.69 5.04 -3.13
CA MET A 460 -23.14 5.13 -3.10
C MET A 460 -23.77 3.74 -3.21
N THR A 461 -24.83 3.50 -2.43
CA THR A 461 -25.60 2.27 -2.47
C THR A 461 -26.87 2.42 -3.27
N ALA A 462 -27.35 1.33 -3.87
CA ALA A 462 -28.65 1.33 -4.53
C ALA A 462 -29.78 1.42 -3.49
N PRO A 463 -30.86 2.17 -3.79
CA PRO A 463 -31.91 2.44 -2.83
C PRO A 463 -32.73 1.20 -2.48
N LYS A 464 -33.29 1.15 -1.28
CA LYS A 464 -34.25 0.13 -0.81
C LYS A 464 -35.46 0.84 -0.21
N LEU A 465 -36.63 0.19 -0.15
CA LEU A 465 -37.75 0.77 0.59
C LEU A 465 -37.43 0.80 2.09
N PRO A 466 -37.80 1.87 2.82
CA PRO A 466 -38.49 3.07 2.35
C PRO A 466 -37.59 4.02 1.53
N LEU A 467 -38.13 4.66 0.49
CA LEU A 467 -37.45 5.75 -0.21
C LEU A 467 -37.82 7.09 0.45
N THR A 468 -36.95 7.57 1.33
CA THR A 468 -37.11 8.86 2.04
C THR A 468 -36.27 9.99 1.43
N PHE A 469 -35.35 9.66 0.52
CA PHE A 469 -34.50 10.63 -0.21
C PHE A 469 -33.52 11.47 0.65
N ASP A 470 -33.37 11.14 1.94
CA ASP A 470 -32.53 11.92 2.87
C ASP A 470 -31.05 11.52 2.86
N SER A 471 -30.73 10.28 2.48
CA SER A 471 -29.35 9.78 2.53
C SER A 471 -28.53 10.22 1.32
N VAL A 472 -27.42 10.91 1.57
CA VAL A 472 -26.42 11.26 0.55
C VAL A 472 -25.61 10.06 0.05
N LEU A 473 -25.64 8.94 0.77
CA LEU A 473 -24.95 7.69 0.42
C LEU A 473 -25.83 6.71 -0.37
N VAL A 474 -27.00 7.16 -0.82
CA VAL A 474 -27.93 6.36 -1.62
C VAL A 474 -28.17 7.03 -2.97
N ASP A 475 -28.06 6.27 -4.05
CA ASP A 475 -28.30 6.77 -5.41
C ASP A 475 -29.79 6.80 -5.76
N TYR A 476 -30.41 7.97 -5.61
CA TYR A 476 -31.81 8.22 -5.94
C TYR A 476 -32.04 8.72 -7.39
N SER A 477 -31.21 8.29 -8.34
CA SER A 477 -31.29 8.71 -9.74
C SER A 477 -32.46 8.08 -10.51
N TRP A 478 -33.47 8.91 -10.80
CA TRP A 478 -34.65 8.51 -11.58
C TRP A 478 -34.41 8.49 -13.09
N SER A 479 -34.87 7.44 -13.75
CA SER A 479 -34.91 7.32 -15.21
C SER A 479 -36.29 7.71 -15.75
N GLY A 480 -36.37 8.85 -16.44
CA GLY A 480 -37.61 9.38 -17.02
C GLY A 480 -37.88 8.90 -18.46
N PHE A 481 -39.16 8.76 -18.82
CA PHE A 481 -39.61 8.35 -20.14
C PHE A 481 -40.93 9.01 -20.54
N GLY A 482 -41.27 8.96 -21.84
CA GLY A 482 -42.51 9.54 -22.36
C GLY A 482 -42.60 11.07 -22.25
N SER A 483 -41.46 11.77 -22.13
CA SER A 483 -41.37 13.21 -21.83
C SER A 483 -41.71 13.59 -20.39
N ALA A 484 -41.41 12.70 -19.44
CA ALA A 484 -41.32 13.02 -18.01
C ALA A 484 -39.86 12.89 -17.51
N ASN A 485 -39.52 13.67 -16.49
CA ASN A 485 -38.24 13.61 -15.78
C ASN A 485 -38.47 13.77 -14.28
N ALA A 486 -37.56 13.23 -13.46
CA ALA A 486 -37.61 13.43 -12.03
C ALA A 486 -36.21 13.68 -11.44
N THR A 487 -36.18 14.45 -10.36
CA THR A 487 -34.97 14.83 -9.62
C THR A 487 -35.29 14.97 -8.14
N VAL A 488 -34.39 14.52 -7.29
CA VAL A 488 -34.48 14.79 -5.84
C VAL A 488 -34.06 16.24 -5.59
N ILE A 489 -34.92 17.02 -4.92
CA ILE A 489 -34.73 18.44 -4.64
C ILE A 489 -35.04 18.75 -3.17
N GLU A 490 -34.68 19.95 -2.71
CA GLU A 490 -35.22 20.50 -1.45
C GLU A 490 -36.75 20.54 -1.51
N ASN A 491 -37.40 20.13 -0.43
CA ASN A 491 -38.86 20.09 -0.33
C ASN A 491 -39.44 21.51 -0.46
N PRO A 492 -40.14 21.84 -1.57
CA PRO A 492 -40.65 23.19 -1.79
C PRO A 492 -41.88 23.51 -0.93
N ASP A 493 -42.47 22.51 -0.27
CA ASP A 493 -43.63 22.63 0.60
C ASP A 493 -43.48 21.69 1.81
N ALA A 494 -42.47 21.91 2.65
CA ALA A 494 -42.26 21.15 3.89
C ALA A 494 -43.34 21.47 4.94
N SER A 495 -44.57 20.99 4.72
CA SER A 495 -45.74 21.25 5.55
C SER A 495 -46.70 20.06 5.65
N GLY A 496 -47.64 20.14 6.60
CA GLY A 496 -48.67 19.12 6.77
C GLY A 496 -48.09 17.76 7.17
N ILE A 497 -48.35 16.72 6.38
CA ILE A 497 -47.89 15.35 6.63
C ILE A 497 -46.47 15.07 6.12
N ASN A 498 -45.89 15.99 5.32
CA ASN A 498 -44.54 15.84 4.83
C ASN A 498 -43.65 17.03 5.20
N THR A 499 -42.78 16.81 6.17
CA THR A 499 -41.82 17.81 6.66
C THR A 499 -40.37 17.39 6.41
N SER A 500 -40.14 16.44 5.50
CA SER A 500 -38.81 16.06 5.04
C SER A 500 -38.09 17.24 4.39
N THR A 501 -36.76 17.18 4.38
CA THR A 501 -35.92 18.19 3.72
C THR A 501 -35.84 17.94 2.21
N LYS A 502 -35.89 16.68 1.78
CA LYS A 502 -35.80 16.29 0.37
C LYS A 502 -37.07 15.59 -0.11
N VAL A 503 -37.44 15.82 -1.37
CA VAL A 503 -38.52 15.10 -2.07
C VAL A 503 -38.11 14.86 -3.51
N THR A 504 -38.79 13.95 -4.20
CA THR A 504 -38.63 13.84 -5.66
C THR A 504 -39.62 14.77 -6.36
N GLU A 505 -39.11 15.72 -7.16
CA GLU A 505 -39.89 16.45 -8.15
C GLU A 505 -40.04 15.62 -9.42
N LEU A 506 -41.25 15.46 -9.92
CA LEU A 506 -41.56 14.90 -11.23
C LEU A 506 -42.18 15.97 -12.11
N VAL A 507 -41.54 16.25 -13.23
CA VAL A 507 -42.05 17.15 -14.27
C VAL A 507 -42.56 16.30 -15.43
N LYS A 508 -43.87 16.38 -15.69
CA LYS A 508 -44.49 15.86 -16.90
C LYS A 508 -44.71 17.02 -17.86
N ASN A 509 -44.07 16.99 -19.02
CA ASN A 509 -44.16 18.10 -19.98
C ASN A 509 -45.54 18.16 -20.66
N ASP A 510 -45.94 19.35 -21.09
CA ASP A 510 -47.16 19.51 -21.89
C ASP A 510 -47.06 18.73 -23.20
N GLY A 511 -48.08 17.92 -23.49
CA GLY A 511 -48.08 17.03 -24.65
C GLY A 511 -47.23 15.77 -24.46
N ALA A 512 -46.76 15.49 -23.24
CA ALA A 512 -46.13 14.22 -22.90
C ALA A 512 -47.06 13.03 -23.21
N GLU A 513 -46.45 11.87 -23.36
CA GLU A 513 -47.16 10.63 -23.62
C GLU A 513 -48.15 10.33 -22.49
N THR A 514 -49.27 9.68 -22.85
CA THR A 514 -50.29 9.29 -21.85
C THR A 514 -49.75 8.32 -20.81
N TRP A 515 -48.63 7.66 -21.11
CA TRP A 515 -47.89 6.73 -20.26
C TRP A 515 -46.56 7.31 -19.78
N ALA A 516 -46.33 8.63 -19.83
CA ALA A 516 -45.10 9.25 -19.31
C ALA A 516 -44.93 9.00 -17.79
N GLY A 517 -43.71 8.67 -17.37
CA GLY A 517 -43.40 8.32 -15.99
C GLY A 517 -41.90 8.27 -15.73
N VAL A 518 -41.55 7.86 -14.51
CA VAL A 518 -40.16 7.73 -14.05
C VAL A 518 -39.97 6.40 -13.34
N SER A 519 -38.77 5.84 -13.42
CA SER A 519 -38.41 4.54 -12.83
C SER A 519 -37.12 4.62 -12.03
N GLN A 520 -37.06 3.84 -10.94
CA GLN A 520 -35.90 3.67 -10.10
C GLN A 520 -35.67 2.19 -9.85
N ARG A 521 -34.44 1.73 -10.10
CA ARG A 521 -34.02 0.38 -9.71
C ARG A 521 -33.61 0.36 -8.25
N LEU A 522 -34.02 -0.65 -7.52
CA LEU A 522 -33.70 -0.89 -6.12
C LEU A 522 -32.48 -1.81 -5.98
N GLY A 523 -31.81 -1.73 -4.83
CA GLY A 523 -30.68 -2.58 -4.45
C GLY A 523 -31.05 -4.03 -4.12
N GLY A 524 -32.28 -4.44 -4.37
CA GLY A 524 -32.79 -5.78 -4.11
C GLY A 524 -34.29 -5.88 -4.36
N ALA A 525 -34.82 -7.11 -4.23
CA ALA A 525 -36.26 -7.32 -4.27
C ALA A 525 -36.94 -6.66 -3.06
N ILE A 526 -38.12 -6.07 -3.28
CA ILE A 526 -38.96 -5.51 -2.22
C ILE A 526 -39.40 -6.63 -1.28
N ASP A 527 -39.22 -6.43 0.03
CA ASP A 527 -39.69 -7.34 1.07
C ASP A 527 -41.14 -7.01 1.47
N PHE A 528 -42.08 -7.89 1.11
CA PHE A 528 -43.49 -7.78 1.45
C PHE A 528 -43.87 -8.46 2.77
N SER A 529 -42.90 -8.86 3.61
CA SER A 529 -43.16 -9.52 4.90
C SER A 529 -43.95 -8.66 5.88
N LYS A 530 -43.90 -7.32 5.73
CA LYS A 530 -44.58 -6.34 6.59
C LYS A 530 -45.92 -5.84 6.06
N GLY A 531 -46.30 -6.21 4.83
CA GLY A 531 -47.53 -5.76 4.19
C GLY A 531 -47.42 -5.77 2.67
N THR A 532 -48.57 -5.71 1.98
CA THR A 532 -48.66 -5.71 0.49
C THR A 532 -49.17 -4.38 -0.07
N THR A 533 -49.32 -3.37 0.78
CA THR A 533 -49.72 -2.02 0.38
C THR A 533 -48.49 -1.13 0.36
N ILE A 534 -48.27 -0.39 -0.73
CA ILE A 534 -47.27 0.68 -0.77
C ILE A 534 -47.98 2.00 -0.51
N SER A 535 -47.51 2.79 0.46
CA SER A 535 -47.93 4.17 0.61
C SER A 535 -46.93 5.11 -0.06
N ILE A 536 -47.44 6.22 -0.59
CA ILE A 536 -46.64 7.31 -1.16
C ILE A 536 -47.21 8.63 -0.67
N LYS A 537 -46.39 9.48 -0.07
CA LYS A 537 -46.76 10.88 0.16
C LYS A 537 -46.66 11.61 -1.17
N THR A 538 -47.73 12.26 -1.56
CA THR A 538 -47.89 12.92 -2.86
C THR A 538 -48.32 14.36 -2.67
N TRP A 539 -47.69 15.26 -3.41
CA TRP A 539 -48.17 16.62 -3.64
C TRP A 539 -48.54 16.79 -5.12
N SER A 540 -49.72 17.35 -5.38
CA SER A 540 -50.23 17.54 -6.75
C SER A 540 -50.88 18.91 -6.93
N PRO A 541 -50.71 19.59 -8.07
CA PRO A 541 -51.32 20.90 -8.32
C PRO A 541 -52.84 20.83 -8.53
N LYS A 542 -53.40 19.63 -8.69
CA LYS A 542 -54.84 19.41 -8.95
C LYS A 542 -55.38 18.14 -8.29
N THR A 543 -56.68 18.17 -8.03
CA THR A 543 -57.46 16.99 -7.69
C THR A 543 -57.78 16.18 -8.94
N GLY A 544 -58.00 14.87 -8.80
CA GLY A 544 -58.38 14.01 -9.91
C GLY A 544 -57.22 13.56 -10.80
N ALA A 545 -55.96 13.85 -10.45
CA ALA A 545 -54.82 13.34 -11.19
C ALA A 545 -54.65 11.85 -10.90
N THR A 546 -54.72 11.01 -11.95
CA THR A 546 -54.47 9.57 -11.82
C THR A 546 -52.97 9.31 -11.65
N ILE A 547 -52.62 8.58 -10.61
CA ILE A 547 -51.27 8.11 -10.34
C ILE A 547 -51.25 6.60 -10.49
N LEU A 548 -50.37 6.09 -11.35
CA LEU A 548 -50.11 4.66 -11.45
C LEU A 548 -48.80 4.37 -10.71
N LEU A 549 -48.85 3.44 -9.76
CA LEU A 549 -47.66 2.78 -9.24
C LEU A 549 -47.51 1.45 -9.97
N LYS A 550 -46.34 1.20 -10.53
CA LYS A 550 -45.99 -0.07 -11.14
C LYS A 550 -44.69 -0.58 -10.54
N LEU A 551 -44.66 -1.87 -10.24
CA LEU A 551 -43.49 -2.63 -9.82
C LEU A 551 -43.10 -3.59 -10.93
N GLU A 552 -41.79 -3.76 -11.13
CA GLU A 552 -41.26 -4.67 -12.14
C GLU A 552 -40.18 -5.57 -11.54
N ASN A 553 -40.12 -6.83 -11.97
CA ASN A 553 -38.94 -7.66 -11.80
C ASN A 553 -38.05 -7.46 -13.03
N SER A 554 -36.99 -6.67 -12.88
CA SER A 554 -36.05 -6.31 -13.95
C SER A 554 -35.33 -7.50 -14.59
N LYS A 555 -35.37 -8.68 -13.97
CA LYS A 555 -34.75 -9.92 -14.45
C LYS A 555 -35.74 -10.84 -15.18
N SER A 556 -37.03 -10.47 -15.23
CA SER A 556 -38.01 -11.25 -15.98
C SER A 556 -37.78 -11.14 -17.48
N GLU A 557 -38.19 -12.18 -18.23
CA GLU A 557 -38.14 -12.16 -19.69
C GLU A 557 -38.89 -10.93 -20.22
N PRO A 558 -38.36 -10.22 -21.25
CA PRO A 558 -39.07 -9.08 -21.79
C PRO A 558 -40.40 -9.45 -22.47
N ASP A 559 -41.37 -8.56 -22.39
CA ASP A 559 -42.60 -8.58 -23.18
C ASP A 559 -42.32 -8.22 -24.65
N ALA A 560 -43.37 -8.18 -25.48
CA ALA A 560 -43.24 -7.87 -26.91
C ALA A 560 -42.74 -6.44 -27.19
N ASN A 561 -42.76 -5.56 -26.19
CA ASN A 561 -42.31 -4.18 -26.27
C ASN A 561 -40.91 -3.99 -25.63
N GLY A 562 -40.30 -5.07 -25.13
CA GLY A 562 -38.99 -5.05 -24.50
C GLY A 562 -38.99 -4.68 -23.01
N ASN A 563 -40.16 -4.55 -22.38
CA ASN A 563 -40.28 -4.24 -20.95
C ASN A 563 -40.31 -5.53 -20.12
N PRO A 564 -39.95 -5.52 -18.83
CA PRO A 564 -40.14 -6.68 -17.95
C PRO A 564 -41.57 -7.24 -17.98
N SER A 565 -41.71 -8.56 -18.14
CA SER A 565 -43.02 -9.22 -18.22
C SER A 565 -43.67 -9.51 -16.86
N VAL A 566 -42.88 -9.60 -15.78
CA VAL A 566 -43.38 -9.79 -14.43
C VAL A 566 -43.54 -8.44 -13.75
N ILE A 567 -44.79 -8.01 -13.58
CA ILE A 567 -45.16 -6.69 -13.07
C ILE A 567 -46.26 -6.77 -12.00
N ALA A 568 -46.47 -5.67 -11.28
CA ALA A 568 -47.70 -5.38 -10.56
C ALA A 568 -48.03 -3.90 -10.69
N GLU A 569 -49.27 -3.53 -10.96
CA GLU A 569 -49.63 -2.12 -11.14
C GLU A 569 -51.00 -1.77 -10.55
N VAL A 570 -51.06 -0.63 -9.87
CA VAL A 570 -52.25 -0.16 -9.15
C VAL A 570 -52.38 1.34 -9.34
N GLN A 571 -53.62 1.82 -9.52
CA GLN A 571 -53.91 3.24 -9.69
C GLN A 571 -54.56 3.83 -8.45
N GLN A 572 -54.17 5.07 -8.13
CA GLN A 572 -54.87 5.94 -7.21
C GLN A 572 -55.16 7.28 -7.90
N THR A 573 -56.01 8.10 -7.27
CA THR A 573 -56.35 9.43 -7.78
C THR A 573 -56.20 10.45 -6.67
N THR A 574 -55.56 11.58 -6.97
CA THR A 574 -55.37 12.66 -6.00
C THR A 574 -56.71 13.23 -5.53
N THR A 575 -56.85 13.44 -4.23
CA THR A 575 -58.06 13.99 -3.61
C THR A 575 -57.89 15.42 -3.14
N VAL A 576 -56.64 15.89 -3.02
CA VAL A 576 -56.30 17.27 -2.67
C VAL A 576 -55.48 17.94 -3.78
N ALA A 577 -55.43 19.27 -3.76
CA ALA A 577 -54.63 20.07 -4.68
C ALA A 577 -53.79 21.06 -3.88
N ASN A 578 -52.54 21.27 -4.29
CA ASN A 578 -51.55 22.15 -3.67
C ASN A 578 -51.34 21.85 -2.18
N ALA A 579 -51.34 20.56 -1.81
CA ALA A 579 -51.06 20.07 -0.48
C ALA A 579 -50.61 18.61 -0.55
N TRP A 580 -49.90 18.14 0.47
CA TRP A 580 -49.53 16.74 0.63
C TRP A 580 -50.73 15.87 1.04
N GLU A 581 -50.86 14.71 0.40
CA GLU A 581 -51.72 13.59 0.82
C GLU A 581 -50.95 12.27 0.77
N GLU A 582 -51.35 11.30 1.58
CA GLU A 582 -50.82 9.93 1.50
C GLU A 582 -51.79 9.09 0.65
N LEU A 583 -51.27 8.44 -0.39
CA LEU A 583 -52.02 7.52 -1.23
C LEU A 583 -51.54 6.10 -1.03
N ASP A 584 -52.49 5.18 -0.84
CA ASP A 584 -52.24 3.76 -0.58
C ASP A 584 -52.51 2.93 -1.84
N PHE A 585 -51.52 2.16 -2.26
CA PHE A 585 -51.56 1.28 -3.42
C PHE A 585 -51.59 -0.18 -2.97
N ASP A 586 -52.79 -0.74 -2.83
CA ASP A 586 -52.99 -2.16 -2.49
C ASP A 586 -52.65 -3.05 -3.70
N LEU A 587 -51.46 -3.65 -3.67
CA LEU A 587 -50.95 -4.50 -4.76
C LEU A 587 -51.79 -5.76 -4.97
N THR A 588 -52.56 -6.21 -3.96
CA THR A 588 -53.43 -7.39 -4.10
C THR A 588 -54.63 -7.13 -5.03
N SER A 589 -54.93 -5.85 -5.30
CA SER A 589 -55.93 -5.46 -6.30
C SER A 589 -55.50 -5.79 -7.73
N PHE A 590 -54.20 -5.97 -7.97
CA PHE A 590 -53.67 -6.45 -9.24
C PHE A 590 -53.64 -7.98 -9.24
N GLY A 591 -54.54 -8.62 -9.98
CA GLY A 591 -54.75 -10.08 -9.89
C GLY A 591 -53.56 -10.97 -10.27
N ALA A 592 -52.50 -10.42 -10.88
CA ALA A 592 -51.25 -11.13 -11.18
C ALA A 592 -50.10 -10.78 -10.22
N PHE A 593 -50.36 -10.00 -9.17
CA PHE A 593 -49.38 -9.71 -8.13
C PHE A 593 -49.01 -10.99 -7.36
N ASP A 594 -47.71 -11.23 -7.20
CA ASP A 594 -47.16 -12.27 -6.34
C ASP A 594 -46.05 -11.64 -5.48
N PRO A 595 -46.17 -11.61 -4.14
CA PRO A 595 -45.16 -11.00 -3.28
C PRO A 595 -43.78 -11.66 -3.38
N ASN A 596 -43.68 -12.86 -3.95
CA ASN A 596 -42.42 -13.57 -4.18
C ASN A 596 -41.86 -13.39 -5.59
N ALA A 597 -42.47 -12.54 -6.43
CA ALA A 597 -42.07 -12.33 -7.81
C ALA A 597 -40.73 -11.59 -7.99
N GLY A 598 -40.12 -11.12 -6.90
CA GLY A 598 -38.80 -10.49 -6.93
C GLY A 598 -38.79 -9.10 -7.56
N TYR A 599 -39.83 -8.29 -7.30
CA TYR A 599 -39.92 -6.92 -7.80
C TYR A 599 -38.75 -6.07 -7.27
N ASP A 600 -37.94 -5.51 -8.17
CA ASP A 600 -36.72 -4.73 -7.85
C ASP A 600 -36.67 -3.37 -8.58
N THR A 601 -37.78 -2.95 -9.20
CA THR A 601 -37.93 -1.64 -9.83
C THR A 601 -39.25 -1.01 -9.42
N VAL A 602 -39.22 0.26 -9.02
CA VAL A 602 -40.38 1.10 -8.77
C VAL A 602 -40.57 2.04 -9.95
N VAL A 603 -41.78 2.13 -10.47
CA VAL A 603 -42.15 3.02 -11.57
C VAL A 603 -43.38 3.82 -11.18
N VAL A 604 -43.32 5.14 -11.29
CA VAL A 604 -44.41 6.04 -10.90
C VAL A 604 -44.81 6.92 -12.09
N PHE A 605 -46.11 7.03 -12.31
CA PHE A 605 -46.69 7.81 -13.40
C PHE A 605 -47.67 8.82 -12.81
N TYR A 606 -47.43 10.10 -13.02
CA TYR A 606 -48.38 11.15 -12.63
C TYR A 606 -49.21 11.62 -13.82
N GLY A 607 -50.52 11.76 -13.60
CA GLY A 607 -51.47 12.08 -14.66
C GLY A 607 -51.56 10.98 -15.73
N PHE A 608 -51.51 9.71 -15.32
CA PHE A 608 -51.59 8.56 -16.22
C PHE A 608 -52.86 8.63 -17.08
N GLY A 609 -52.75 8.22 -18.36
CA GLY A 609 -53.83 8.29 -19.35
C GLY A 609 -54.07 9.68 -19.97
N ASN A 610 -53.35 10.72 -19.53
CA ASN A 610 -53.55 12.10 -19.98
C ASN A 610 -52.27 12.71 -20.56
N THR A 611 -52.41 13.70 -21.45
CA THR A 611 -51.28 14.44 -22.07
C THR A 611 -51.04 15.82 -21.45
N GLU A 612 -51.82 16.20 -20.44
CA GLU A 612 -51.66 17.46 -19.72
C GLU A 612 -50.37 17.42 -18.88
N GLY A 613 -49.56 18.47 -18.95
CA GLY A 613 -48.35 18.59 -18.15
C GLY A 613 -48.63 18.97 -16.70
N GLY A 614 -47.57 18.96 -15.90
CA GLY A 614 -47.61 19.37 -14.50
C GLY A 614 -46.34 18.99 -13.76
N THR A 615 -46.10 19.71 -12.66
CA THR A 615 -45.07 19.38 -11.66
C THR A 615 -45.75 18.73 -10.46
N PHE A 616 -45.26 17.58 -10.06
CA PHE A 616 -45.74 16.81 -8.91
C PHE A 616 -44.56 16.54 -7.99
N TYR A 617 -44.82 16.33 -6.70
CA TYR A 617 -43.78 15.88 -5.77
C TYR A 617 -44.22 14.60 -5.08
N PHE A 618 -43.26 13.73 -4.81
CA PHE A 618 -43.51 12.53 -4.03
C PHE A 618 -42.37 12.19 -3.10
N ASP A 619 -42.73 11.52 -2.02
CA ASP A 619 -41.84 11.18 -0.92
C ASP A 619 -42.33 9.93 -0.17
N ASP A 620 -41.47 9.38 0.69
CA ASP A 620 -41.77 8.27 1.60
C ASP A 620 -42.45 7.09 0.89
N ILE A 621 -41.89 6.62 -0.23
CA ILE A 621 -42.40 5.39 -0.87
C ILE A 621 -42.04 4.21 0.02
N GLN A 622 -43.02 3.58 0.63
CA GLN A 622 -42.77 2.54 1.63
C GLN A 622 -43.88 1.50 1.72
N ILE A 623 -43.55 0.33 2.29
CA ILE A 623 -44.57 -0.65 2.67
C ILE A 623 -45.33 -0.09 3.87
N LYS A 624 -46.66 0.00 3.73
CA LYS A 624 -47.55 0.34 4.83
C LYS A 624 -47.67 -0.87 5.75
N ASN A 625 -47.20 -0.74 6.99
CA ASN A 625 -47.38 -1.78 8.00
C ASN A 625 -48.87 -1.89 8.34
N ASP A 626 -49.42 -3.11 8.30
CA ASP A 626 -50.82 -3.40 8.64
C ASP A 626 -51.17 -3.21 10.13
#